data_AF-A0A6P2D4L3-F1
#
_entry.id   AF-A0A6P2D4L3-F1
#
_cell.length_a   1.000
_cell.length_b   1.000
_cell.length_c   1.000
_cell.angle_alpha   90.00
_cell.angle_beta   90.00
_cell.angle_gamma   90.00
#
_symmetry.space_group_name_H-M   'P 1'
#
loop_
_entity.id
_entity.type
_entity.pdbx_description
1 polymer ?
#
loop_
_entity_poly.entity_id
_entity_poly.type
_entity_poly.pdbx_seq_one_letter_code
_entity_poly.pdbx_strand_id
1 'polypeptide(L)'
;MPRERKRYTADGKPAHCVVRINPVTAQFLYREARIRGYRDETELANEILRQWSLDLDPMDWPKLLKQMKADDELEDKSEVG
;
A
#
# COMPACT_ATOMS: atom_id res chain seq x y z
N MET A 1 -14.09 11.11 8.25
CA MET A 1 -13.21 11.34 7.08
C MET A 1 -11.85 10.66 7.28
N PRO A 2 -11.43 9.75 6.39
CA PRO A 2 -10.07 9.22 6.41
C PRO A 2 -9.08 10.34 6.09
N ARG A 3 -8.05 10.50 6.92
CA ARG A 3 -6.99 11.49 6.67
C ARG A 3 -6.28 11.19 5.35
N GLU A 4 -6.05 12.21 4.55
CA GLU A 4 -5.26 12.13 3.32
C GLU A 4 -3.88 11.54 3.63
N ARG A 5 -3.55 10.42 2.97
CA ARG A 5 -2.26 9.76 3.16
C ARG A 5 -1.19 10.57 2.44
N LYS A 6 -0.42 11.36 3.18
CA LYS A 6 0.77 12.05 2.65
C LYS A 6 1.79 11.02 2.17
N ARG A 7 1.88 10.83 0.84
CA ARG A 7 2.80 9.88 0.19
C ARG A 7 4.25 10.40 0.16
N TYR A 8 4.41 11.71 0.24
CA TYR A 8 5.70 12.40 0.22
C TYR A 8 5.81 13.35 1.41
N THR A 9 7.03 13.57 1.88
CA THR A 9 7.35 14.62 2.87
C THR A 9 7.28 16.00 2.22
N ALA A 10 7.34 17.06 3.03
CA ALA A 10 7.36 18.44 2.53
C ALA A 10 8.52 18.73 1.58
N ASP A 11 9.63 17.98 1.71
CA ASP A 11 10.83 18.09 0.87
C ASP A 11 10.78 17.21 -0.39
N GLY A 12 9.62 16.62 -0.70
CA GLY A 12 9.43 15.77 -1.88
C GLY A 12 10.03 14.36 -1.78
N LYS A 13 10.52 13.95 -0.60
CA LYS A 13 11.04 12.58 -0.38
C LYS A 13 9.89 11.61 -0.13
N PRO A 14 9.99 10.33 -0.52
CA PRO A 14 8.99 9.32 -0.16
C PRO A 14 8.80 9.27 1.35
N ALA A 15 7.55 9.33 1.82
CA ALA A 15 7.27 9.22 3.24
C ALA A 15 7.48 7.78 3.72
N HIS A 16 8.04 7.63 4.92
CA HIS A 16 8.21 6.30 5.52
C HIS A 16 6.84 5.66 5.78
N CYS A 17 6.63 4.43 5.30
CA CYS A 17 5.42 3.67 5.55
C CYS A 17 5.64 2.69 6.71
N VAL A 18 4.72 2.67 7.68
CA VAL A 18 4.72 1.67 8.76
C VAL A 18 3.62 0.67 8.45
N VAL A 19 4.01 -0.58 8.19
CA VAL A 19 3.07 -1.68 7.97
C VAL A 19 3.06 -2.56 9.20
N ARG A 20 1.86 -2.81 9.75
CA ARG A 20 1.67 -3.76 10.84
C ARG A 20 1.32 -5.12 10.24
N ILE A 21 2.09 -6.14 10.61
CA ILE A 21 1.88 -7.53 10.20
C ILE A 21 1.74 -8.41 11.43
N ASN A 22 1.14 -9.58 11.25
CA ASN A 22 1.02 -10.58 12.31
C ASN A 22 2.40 -11.17 12.67
N PRO A 23 2.57 -11.66 13.91
CA PRO A 23 3.87 -12.18 14.38
C PRO A 23 4.42 -13.34 13.54
N VAL A 24 3.56 -14.20 13.00
CA VAL A 24 3.98 -15.35 12.17
C VAL A 24 4.64 -14.86 10.88
N THR A 25 4.05 -13.86 10.21
CA THR A 25 4.63 -13.27 9.00
C THR A 25 5.93 -12.52 9.32
N ALA A 26 6.00 -11.84 10.47
CA ALA A 26 7.23 -11.17 10.90
C ALA A 26 8.38 -12.19 11.08
N GLN A 27 8.11 -13.32 11.73
CA GLN A 27 9.10 -14.39 11.89
C GLN A 27 9.55 -14.98 10.54
N PHE A 28 8.61 -15.17 9.62
CA PHE A 28 8.91 -15.63 8.27
C PHE A 28 9.84 -14.66 7.53
N LEU A 29 9.49 -13.37 7.49
CA LEU A 29 10.28 -12.33 6.83
C LEU A 29 11.69 -12.23 7.42
N TYR A 30 11.82 -12.24 8.74
CA TYR A 30 13.13 -12.24 9.41
C TYR A 30 14.01 -13.43 8.96
N ARG A 31 13.44 -14.64 8.95
CA ARG A 31 14.17 -15.85 8.55
C ARG A 31 14.59 -15.79 7.09
N GLU A 32 13.67 -15.43 6.20
CA GLU A 32 13.92 -15.38 4.76
C GLU A 32 14.93 -14.28 4.39
N ALA A 33 14.85 -13.11 5.05
CA ALA A 33 15.78 -12.02 4.81
C ALA A 33 17.24 -12.48 5.05
N ARG A 34 17.46 -13.23 6.13
CA ARG A 34 18.78 -13.79 6.46
C ARG A 34 19.24 -14.89 5.52
N ILE A 35 18.35 -15.83 5.16
CA ILE A 35 18.69 -16.93 4.26
C ILE A 35 19.10 -16.40 2.89
N ARG A 36 18.40 -15.36 2.40
CA ARG A 36 18.61 -14.78 1.07
C ARG A 36 19.65 -13.66 1.05
N GLY A 37 20.17 -13.24 2.21
CA GLY A 37 21.21 -12.22 2.32
C GLY A 37 20.74 -10.78 2.15
N TYR A 38 19.47 -10.49 2.43
CA TYR A 38 18.97 -9.11 2.50
C TYR A 38 19.45 -8.41 3.76
N ARG A 39 19.53 -7.08 3.70
CA ARG A 39 19.99 -6.24 4.81
C ARG A 39 19.02 -6.26 5.99
N ASP A 40 17.74 -6.19 5.68
CA ASP A 40 16.64 -6.16 6.63
C ASP A 40 15.35 -6.71 5.98
N GLU A 41 14.30 -6.84 6.79
CA GLU A 41 12.99 -7.32 6.36
C GLU A 41 12.30 -6.34 5.42
N THR A 42 12.67 -5.06 5.44
CA THR A 42 12.09 -4.03 4.56
C THR A 42 12.55 -4.23 3.13
N GLU A 43 13.83 -4.53 2.92
CA GLU A 43 14.38 -4.83 1.59
C GLU A 43 13.71 -6.06 0.97
N LEU A 44 13.55 -7.13 1.75
CA LEU A 44 12.81 -8.32 1.33
C LEU A 44 11.34 -8.00 1.03
N ALA A 45 10.67 -7.24 1.90
CA ALA A 45 9.27 -6.86 1.69
C ALA A 45 9.09 -6.03 0.41
N ASN A 46 10.01 -5.11 0.11
CA ASN A 46 9.98 -4.33 -1.11
C ASN A 46 10.15 -5.21 -2.37
N GLU A 47 11.01 -6.22 -2.31
CA GLU A 47 11.16 -7.16 -3.42
C GLU A 47 9.89 -7.99 -3.63
N ILE A 48 9.27 -8.48 -2.54
CA ILE A 48 7.99 -9.20 -2.62
C ILE A 48 6.91 -8.31 -3.24
N LEU A 49 6.80 -7.06 -2.80
CA LEU A 49 5.84 -6.10 -3.36
C LEU A 49 6.12 -5.78 -4.83
N ARG A 50 7.39 -5.69 -5.22
CA ARG A 50 7.78 -5.48 -6.61
C ARG A 50 7.35 -6.65 -7.47
N GLN A 51 7.67 -7.88 -7.08
CA GLN A 51 7.26 -9.08 -7.83
C GLN A 51 5.73 -9.15 -7.92
N TRP A 52 5.05 -8.94 -6.81
CA TRP A 52 3.58 -8.93 -6.80
C TRP A 52 3.00 -7.86 -7.73
N SER A 53 3.61 -6.68 -7.81
CA SER A 53 3.15 -5.61 -8.71
C SER A 53 3.28 -5.94 -10.19
N LEU A 54 4.16 -6.88 -10.56
CA LEU A 54 4.31 -7.34 -11.95
C LEU A 54 3.20 -8.32 -12.35
N ASP A 55 2.65 -9.05 -11.37
CA ASP A 55 1.56 -10.01 -11.58
C ASP A 55 0.17 -9.34 -11.54
N LEU A 56 0.09 -8.08 -11.13
CA LEU A 56 -1.15 -7.33 -11.11
C LEU A 56 -1.48 -6.79 -12.51
N ASP A 57 -2.73 -6.98 -12.92
CA ASP A 57 -3.24 -6.35 -14.13
C ASP A 57 -3.07 -4.82 -14.06
N PRO A 58 -2.70 -4.17 -15.18
CA PRO A 58 -2.54 -2.73 -15.20
C PRO A 58 -3.86 -2.05 -14.81
N MET A 59 -3.78 -1.29 -13.72
CA MET A 59 -4.94 -0.58 -13.18
C MET A 59 -5.26 0.64 -14.04
N ASP A 60 -6.49 0.69 -14.57
CA ASP A 60 -7.03 1.88 -15.23
C ASP A 60 -7.40 2.93 -14.17
N TRP A 61 -6.41 3.72 -13.78
CA TRP A 61 -6.55 4.79 -12.79
C TRP A 61 -7.65 5.80 -13.14
N PRO A 62 -7.80 6.28 -14.40
CA PRO A 62 -8.93 7.13 -14.79
C PRO A 62 -10.29 6.50 -14.49
N LYS A 63 -10.48 5.21 -14.82
CA LYS A 63 -11.74 4.52 -14.55
C LYS A 63 -12.00 4.37 -13.06
N LEU A 64 -10.98 3.97 -12.28
CA LEU A 64 -11.10 3.83 -10.84
C LEU A 64 -11.42 5.17 -10.17
N LEU A 65 -10.76 6.26 -10.57
CA LEU A 65 -11.03 7.59 -10.03
C LEU A 65 -12.45 8.07 -10.33
N LYS A 66 -13.00 7.74 -11.51
CA LYS A 66 -14.41 8.02 -11.83
C LYS A 66 -15.36 7.23 -10.94
N GLN A 67 -15.06 5.95 -10.69
CA GLN A 67 -15.86 5.11 -9.80
C GLN A 67 -15.83 5.64 -8.36
N MET A 68 -14.65 5.92 -7.82
CA MET A 68 -14.53 6.46 -6.45
C MET A 68 -15.29 7.78 -6.27
N LYS A 69 -15.23 8.68 -7.25
CA LYS A 69 -16.03 9.92 -7.21
C LYS A 69 -17.53 9.67 -7.26
N ALA A 70 -17.97 8.71 -8.08
CA ALA A 70 -19.38 8.34 -8.16
C ALA A 70 -19.88 7.69 -6.86
N ASP A 71 -19.04 6.88 -6.21
CA ASP A 71 -19.32 6.25 -4.92
C ASP A 71 -19.41 7.30 -3.80
N ASP A 72 -18.49 8.26 -3.75
CA ASP A 72 -18.53 9.39 -2.81
C ASP A 72 -19.83 10.21 -2.98
N GLU A 73 -20.26 10.47 -4.22
CA GLU A 73 -21.51 11.19 -4.52
C GLU A 73 -22.80 10.40 -4.17
N LEU A 74 -22.70 9.08 -4.09
CA LEU A 74 -23.81 8.21 -3.69
C LEU A 74 -23.91 8.10 -2.16
N GLU A 75 -22.79 8.02 -1.45
CA GLU A 75 -22.75 8.06 0.03
C GLU A 75 -23.35 9.36 0.58
N ASP A 76 -22.97 10.52 -0.01
CA ASP A 76 -23.49 11.83 0.40
C ASP A 76 -25.02 11.97 0.24
N LYS A 77 -25.62 11.24 -0.70
CA LYS A 77 -27.09 11.25 -0.91
C LYS A 77 -27.83 10.32 0.03
N SER A 78 -27.17 9.28 0.54
CA SER A 78 -27.76 8.33 1.49
C SER A 78 -27.76 8.83 2.95
N GLU A 79 -26.93 9.81 3.30
CA GLU A 79 -26.94 10.42 4.65
C GLU A 79 -27.97 11.55 4.83
N VAL A 80 -28.61 12.01 3.75
CA VAL A 80 -29.60 13.10 3.76
C VAL A 80 -31.04 12.59 3.59
N GLY A 81 -31.24 11.28 3.49
CA GLY A 81 -32.54 10.60 3.32
C GLY A 81 -33.12 10.03 4.60
#